data_AF-A0A7M7H2Z4-F1
#
_entry.id   AF-A0A7M7H2Z4-F1
#
_cell.length_a   1.000
_cell.length_b   1.000
_cell.length_c   1.000
_cell.angle_alpha   90.00
_cell.angle_beta   90.00
_cell.angle_gamma   90.00
#
_symmetry.space_group_name_H-M   'P 1'
#
loop_
_entity.id
_entity.type
_entity.pdbx_description
1 polymer ?
#
loop_
_entity_poly.entity_id
_entity_poly.type
_entity_poly.pdbx_seq_one_letter_code
_entity_poly.pdbx_strand_id
1 'polypeptide(L)'
;MSVDVFGRNLKRGEGSRGPPGHGFKVSADGQFDLENKRLCNVAAALQPNDAVNLRAVQEESKKFIDRLLEAYRDEIDKKLRRIDSEIKTIKTYEINLYSTYSNLKAAICERFNRTLNNSMWKQFSLRSSFKWYDVLSKLLTAYNSRKHRTIGMKPKDVTAANIELVMKKFAHVAAAAAKQQKPKFKVNDKVRVSKAKNLFEKGYTANWSTEIFTISRVRRTKPVTYELKDFRDEPIAGCFYEQELSKTAHPDVYLIERVLKRRGKEVFVKWLGYDNTHNTWIDKSQSV
;
A
#
# COMPACT_ATOMS: atom_id res chain seq x y z
N MET A 1 15.77 12.73 -46.98
CA MET A 1 15.05 11.45 -46.83
C MET A 1 15.29 10.96 -45.41
N SER A 2 14.27 10.84 -44.58
CA SER A 2 14.45 10.33 -43.20
C SER A 2 14.51 8.80 -43.21
N VAL A 3 15.58 8.28 -42.63
CA VAL A 3 15.85 6.87 -42.38
C VAL A 3 15.90 6.66 -40.86
N ASP A 4 15.39 5.54 -40.38
CA ASP A 4 15.52 5.11 -38.99
C ASP A 4 16.92 4.51 -38.73
N VAL A 5 17.31 4.38 -37.46
CA VAL A 5 18.62 3.95 -36.93
C VAL A 5 19.10 2.60 -37.47
N PHE A 6 18.23 1.81 -38.12
CA PHE A 6 18.55 0.54 -38.77
C PHE A 6 18.50 0.57 -40.31
N GLY A 7 18.53 1.75 -40.95
CA GLY A 7 18.76 1.90 -42.39
C GLY A 7 17.64 1.41 -43.30
N ARG A 8 16.41 1.25 -42.79
CA ARG A 8 15.24 0.84 -43.59
C ARG A 8 14.45 2.06 -44.07
N ASN A 9 14.09 2.08 -45.36
CA ASN A 9 13.23 3.11 -45.94
C ASN A 9 11.80 3.01 -45.36
N LEU A 10 11.31 4.10 -44.77
CA LEU A 10 9.92 4.21 -44.33
C LEU A 10 9.00 4.28 -45.56
N LYS A 11 8.11 3.29 -45.71
CA LYS A 11 7.03 3.36 -46.71
C LYS A 11 6.10 4.52 -46.36
N ARG A 12 5.92 5.46 -47.30
CA ARG A 12 4.86 6.49 -47.23
C ARG A 12 3.52 5.76 -47.12
N GLY A 13 2.73 6.09 -46.10
CA GLY A 13 1.39 5.53 -45.92
C GLY A 13 0.51 5.79 -47.13
N GLU A 14 -0.06 4.72 -47.68
CA GLU A 14 -1.15 4.73 -48.65
C GLU A 14 -2.42 5.20 -47.93
N GLY A 15 -2.74 6.49 -48.09
CA GLY A 15 -4.06 7.03 -47.83
C GLY A 15 -4.66 7.49 -49.15
N SER A 16 -5.75 6.86 -49.59
CA SER A 16 -6.52 7.27 -50.76
C SER A 16 -7.05 8.70 -50.56
N ARG A 17 -6.72 9.62 -51.47
CA ARG A 17 -7.38 10.93 -51.55
C ARG A 17 -8.86 10.70 -51.86
N GLY A 18 -9.76 11.28 -51.05
CA GLY A 18 -11.20 11.30 -51.31
C GLY A 18 -11.54 12.03 -52.63
N PRO A 19 -12.77 11.88 -53.14
CA PRO A 19 -13.18 12.41 -54.44
C PRO A 19 -13.00 13.95 -54.49
N PRO A 20 -12.68 14.53 -55.66
CA PRO A 20 -12.60 15.98 -55.82
C PRO A 20 -13.99 16.63 -55.64
N GLY A 21 -14.14 17.51 -54.66
CA GLY A 21 -15.39 18.23 -54.34
C GLY A 21 -15.19 19.19 -53.16
N HIS A 22 -16.13 20.14 -52.94
CA HIS A 22 -16.06 21.14 -51.85
C HIS A 22 -15.77 20.47 -50.49
N GLY A 23 -14.59 20.74 -49.94
CA GLY A 23 -14.02 20.01 -48.81
C GLY A 23 -14.49 20.55 -47.45
N PHE A 24 -14.90 19.63 -46.58
CA PHE A 24 -15.21 19.86 -45.17
C PHE A 24 -13.96 20.36 -44.41
N LYS A 25 -14.10 21.43 -43.62
CA LYS A 25 -13.06 21.89 -42.68
C LYS A 25 -13.56 21.72 -41.24
N VAL A 26 -12.68 21.40 -40.29
CA VAL A 26 -13.01 21.32 -38.86
C VAL A 26 -12.58 22.63 -38.19
N SER A 27 -13.51 23.35 -37.58
CA SER A 27 -13.26 24.61 -36.87
C SER A 27 -12.61 24.38 -35.50
N ALA A 28 -12.00 25.42 -34.92
CA ALA A 28 -11.24 25.35 -33.66
C ALA A 28 -12.08 24.93 -32.43
N ASP A 29 -13.40 24.99 -32.54
CA ASP A 29 -14.42 24.57 -31.56
C ASP A 29 -15.02 23.19 -31.86
N GLY A 30 -14.50 22.47 -32.86
CA GLY A 30 -14.84 21.07 -33.16
C GLY A 30 -16.06 20.85 -34.06
N GLN A 31 -16.56 21.88 -34.74
CA GLN A 31 -17.68 21.78 -35.69
C GLN A 31 -17.20 21.66 -37.14
N PHE A 32 -17.99 21.03 -38.02
CA PHE A 32 -17.72 20.93 -39.44
C PHE A 32 -18.25 22.16 -40.19
N ASP A 33 -17.39 22.85 -40.92
CA ASP A 33 -17.68 24.04 -41.74
C ASP A 33 -17.65 23.70 -43.24
N LEU A 34 -18.71 24.09 -43.95
CA LEU A 34 -18.81 24.14 -45.40
C LEU A 34 -19.02 25.60 -45.81
N GLU A 35 -17.92 26.32 -46.08
CA GLU A 35 -17.96 27.66 -46.66
C GLU A 35 -18.95 28.62 -45.97
N ASN A 36 -18.86 28.76 -44.65
CA ASN A 36 -19.75 29.59 -43.82
C ASN A 36 -21.21 29.12 -43.74
N LYS A 37 -21.53 27.89 -44.16
CA LYS A 37 -22.85 27.27 -43.97
C LYS A 37 -22.78 26.20 -42.87
N ARG A 38 -23.58 26.39 -41.82
CA ARG A 38 -23.71 25.45 -40.71
C ARG A 38 -24.43 24.18 -41.17
N LEU A 39 -23.85 23.01 -40.86
CA LEU A 39 -24.58 21.74 -40.94
C LEU A 39 -25.55 21.65 -39.74
N CYS A 40 -26.83 21.93 -40.01
CA CYS A 40 -27.92 21.80 -39.05
C CYS A 40 -28.71 20.51 -39.35
N ASN A 41 -29.37 19.93 -38.35
CA ASN A 41 -30.25 18.75 -38.49
C ASN A 41 -29.54 17.46 -38.95
N VAL A 42 -28.32 17.21 -38.46
CA VAL A 42 -27.64 15.91 -38.63
C VAL A 42 -28.54 14.80 -38.06
N ALA A 43 -28.88 13.82 -38.88
CA ALA A 43 -29.68 12.64 -38.48
C ALA A 43 -28.91 11.76 -37.48
N ALA A 44 -29.59 10.82 -36.83
CA ALA A 44 -28.95 9.89 -35.91
C ALA A 44 -27.92 9.02 -36.66
N ALA A 45 -26.75 8.80 -36.04
CA ALA A 45 -25.73 7.90 -36.57
C ALA A 45 -26.25 6.46 -36.62
N LEU A 46 -26.02 5.77 -37.74
CA LEU A 46 -26.35 4.36 -37.94
C LEU A 46 -25.09 3.50 -38.00
N GLN A 47 -23.96 4.10 -38.41
CA GLN A 47 -22.66 3.43 -38.54
C GLN A 47 -21.62 4.05 -37.58
N PRO A 48 -20.57 3.29 -37.19
CA PRO A 48 -19.59 3.73 -36.18
C PRO A 48 -18.81 5.01 -36.51
N ASN A 49 -18.75 5.40 -37.78
CA ASN A 49 -17.97 6.54 -38.27
C ASN A 49 -18.86 7.71 -38.77
N ASP A 50 -20.16 7.67 -38.50
CA ASP A 50 -21.07 8.75 -38.90
C ASP A 50 -20.83 10.02 -38.06
N ALA A 51 -21.02 11.19 -38.68
CA ALA A 51 -20.98 12.46 -37.95
C ALA A 51 -22.20 12.56 -37.00
N VAL A 52 -21.95 12.95 -35.76
CA VAL A 52 -22.98 13.14 -34.73
C VAL A 52 -23.00 14.58 -34.23
N ASN A 53 -24.17 15.03 -33.78
CA ASN A 53 -24.28 16.35 -33.15
C ASN A 53 -23.77 16.32 -31.69
N LEU A 54 -23.48 17.49 -31.13
CA LEU A 54 -22.96 17.61 -29.76
C LEU A 54 -23.91 17.03 -28.71
N ARG A 55 -25.23 17.12 -28.92
CA ARG A 55 -26.23 16.57 -27.99
C ARG A 55 -26.11 15.05 -27.89
N ALA A 56 -25.98 14.35 -29.02
CA ALA A 56 -25.79 12.90 -29.06
C ALA A 56 -24.47 12.49 -28.39
N VAL A 57 -23.38 13.24 -28.61
CA VAL A 57 -22.10 13.01 -27.91
C VAL A 57 -22.25 13.18 -26.40
N GLN A 58 -22.93 14.24 -25.95
CA GLN A 58 -23.18 14.49 -24.53
C GLN A 58 -24.07 13.41 -23.90
N GLU A 59 -25.11 12.96 -24.60
CA GLU A 59 -26.00 11.89 -24.15
C GLU A 59 -25.27 10.55 -24.02
N GLU A 60 -24.47 10.16 -25.03
CA GLU A 60 -23.69 8.92 -24.96
C GLU A 60 -22.58 8.98 -23.91
N SER A 61 -21.92 10.14 -23.78
CA SER A 61 -20.94 10.37 -22.71
C SER A 61 -21.59 10.26 -21.33
N LYS A 62 -22.79 10.84 -21.16
CA LYS A 62 -23.56 10.74 -19.92
C LYS A 62 -23.95 9.29 -19.65
N LYS A 63 -24.48 8.55 -20.63
CA LYS A 63 -24.81 7.12 -20.49
C LYS A 63 -23.59 6.28 -20.14
N PHE A 64 -22.42 6.60 -20.69
CA PHE A 64 -21.17 5.91 -20.36
C PHE A 64 -20.75 6.20 -18.91
N ILE A 65 -20.78 7.47 -18.49
CA ILE A 65 -20.49 7.89 -17.11
C ILE A 65 -21.47 7.23 -16.13
N ASP A 66 -22.76 7.24 -16.43
CA ASP A 66 -23.80 6.64 -15.59
C ASP A 66 -23.58 5.13 -15.44
N ARG A 67 -23.24 4.41 -16.52
CA ARG A 67 -22.87 2.98 -16.46
C ARG A 67 -21.64 2.74 -15.60
N LEU A 68 -20.62 3.60 -15.73
CA LEU A 68 -19.39 3.50 -14.96
C LEU A 68 -19.67 3.73 -13.46
N LEU A 69 -20.46 4.75 -13.15
CA LEU A 69 -20.89 5.06 -11.78
C LEU A 69 -21.67 3.90 -11.16
N GLU A 70 -22.59 3.28 -11.90
CA GLU A 70 -23.37 2.15 -11.41
C GLU A 70 -22.50 0.92 -11.15
N ALA A 71 -21.53 0.62 -12.04
CA ALA A 71 -20.59 -0.47 -11.84
C ALA A 71 -19.72 -0.28 -10.58
N TYR A 72 -19.23 0.96 -10.34
CA TYR A 72 -18.49 1.28 -9.12
C TYR A 72 -19.38 1.21 -7.88
N ARG A 73 -20.63 1.68 -7.97
CA ARG A 73 -21.61 1.59 -6.89
C ARG A 73 -21.87 0.13 -6.51
N ASP A 74 -22.08 -0.75 -7.49
CA ASP A 74 -22.25 -2.18 -7.27
C ASP A 74 -21.02 -2.81 -6.60
N GLU A 75 -19.81 -2.42 -7.00
CA GLU A 75 -18.59 -2.92 -6.37
C GLU A 75 -18.49 -2.46 -4.91
N ILE A 76 -18.82 -1.21 -4.63
CA ILE A 76 -18.85 -0.64 -3.27
C ILE A 76 -19.91 -1.36 -2.43
N ASP A 77 -21.13 -1.53 -2.95
CA ASP A 77 -22.23 -2.19 -2.23
C ASP A 77 -21.91 -3.65 -1.94
N LYS A 78 -21.26 -4.37 -2.87
CA LYS A 78 -20.78 -5.74 -2.62
C LYS A 78 -19.74 -5.77 -1.50
N LYS A 79 -18.81 -4.82 -1.47
CA LYS A 79 -17.82 -4.68 -0.38
C LYS A 79 -18.50 -4.36 0.94
N LEU A 80 -19.47 -3.44 0.95
CA LEU A 80 -20.22 -3.04 2.14
C LEU A 80 -21.00 -4.23 2.72
N ARG A 81 -21.77 -4.95 1.90
CA ARG A 81 -22.53 -6.14 2.32
C ARG A 81 -21.63 -7.22 2.92
N ARG A 82 -20.43 -7.40 2.36
CA ARG A 82 -19.43 -8.33 2.90
C ARG A 82 -18.97 -7.87 4.28
N ILE A 83 -18.60 -6.60 4.44
CA ILE A 83 -18.18 -6.03 5.72
C ILE A 83 -19.30 -6.15 6.76
N ASP A 84 -20.55 -5.85 6.39
CA ASP A 84 -21.70 -5.98 7.29
C ASP A 84 -21.94 -7.42 7.75
N SER A 85 -21.79 -8.39 6.84
CA SER A 85 -21.87 -9.82 7.16
C SER A 85 -20.75 -10.25 8.13
N GLU A 86 -19.52 -9.78 7.89
CA GLU A 86 -18.38 -10.03 8.77
C GLU A 86 -18.62 -9.42 10.17
N ILE A 87 -19.07 -8.17 10.24
CA ILE A 87 -19.43 -7.49 11.51
C ILE A 87 -20.56 -8.22 12.23
N LYS A 88 -21.60 -8.66 11.52
CA LYS A 88 -22.71 -9.42 12.11
C LYS A 88 -22.21 -10.71 12.75
N THR A 89 -21.37 -11.45 12.03
CA THR A 89 -20.75 -12.69 12.52
C THR A 89 -19.94 -12.44 13.78
N ILE A 90 -19.09 -11.41 13.78
CA ILE A 90 -18.28 -11.02 14.94
C ILE A 90 -19.16 -10.72 16.15
N LYS A 91 -20.26 -9.99 15.96
CA LYS A 91 -21.22 -9.68 17.05
C LYS A 91 -21.95 -10.91 17.56
N THR A 92 -22.42 -11.78 16.67
CA THR A 92 -23.18 -12.99 17.05
C THR A 92 -22.35 -13.97 17.87
N TYR A 93 -21.06 -14.11 17.55
CA TYR A 93 -20.16 -15.02 18.26
C TYR A 93 -19.35 -14.34 19.38
N GLU A 94 -19.68 -13.09 19.73
CA GLU A 94 -18.99 -12.29 20.75
C GLU A 94 -17.45 -12.28 20.57
N ILE A 95 -17.01 -12.20 19.31
CA ILE A 95 -15.59 -12.24 18.98
C ILE A 95 -14.98 -10.87 19.24
N ASN A 96 -13.97 -10.82 20.10
CA ASN A 96 -13.20 -9.61 20.34
C ASN A 96 -12.23 -9.35 19.18
N LEU A 97 -12.65 -8.49 18.23
CA LEU A 97 -11.79 -8.04 17.14
C LEU A 97 -10.84 -6.93 17.63
N TYR A 98 -9.55 -7.10 17.34
CA TYR A 98 -8.55 -6.05 17.54
C TYR A 98 -7.66 -5.93 16.30
N SER A 99 -7.28 -4.71 15.98
CA SER A 99 -6.33 -4.41 14.91
C SER A 99 -5.07 -3.80 15.50
N THR A 100 -3.96 -3.95 14.78
CA THR A 100 -2.66 -3.52 15.28
C THR A 100 -1.84 -2.89 14.18
N TYR A 101 -1.21 -1.76 14.50
CA TYR A 101 -0.45 -0.96 13.54
C TYR A 101 0.95 -1.50 13.17
N SER A 102 1.37 -2.62 13.76
CA SER A 102 2.66 -3.26 13.45
C SER A 102 2.46 -4.47 12.54
N ASN A 103 3.32 -4.60 11.54
CA ASN A 103 3.37 -5.73 10.61
C ASN A 103 3.86 -7.03 11.26
N LEU A 104 4.38 -6.99 12.49
CA LEU A 104 4.97 -8.16 13.16
C LEU A 104 3.96 -8.95 14.00
N LYS A 105 2.70 -8.53 14.11
CA LYS A 105 1.76 -9.12 15.08
C LYS A 105 1.07 -10.40 14.59
N ALA A 106 1.11 -10.70 13.30
CA ALA A 106 0.61 -11.94 12.72
C ALA A 106 1.69 -13.02 12.55
N ALA A 107 2.82 -12.92 13.27
CA ALA A 107 4.02 -13.74 13.06
C ALA A 107 3.78 -15.28 13.05
N ILE A 108 2.82 -15.78 13.83
CA ILE A 108 2.48 -17.20 13.87
C ILE A 108 1.83 -17.64 12.54
N CYS A 109 0.87 -16.85 12.04
CA CYS A 109 0.23 -17.08 10.75
C CYS A 109 1.25 -16.96 9.61
N GLU A 110 2.10 -15.94 9.64
CA GLU A 110 3.16 -15.78 8.62
C GLU A 110 4.14 -16.95 8.58
N ARG A 111 4.50 -17.48 9.76
CA ARG A 111 5.34 -18.68 9.85
C ARG A 111 4.65 -19.91 9.27
N PHE A 112 3.34 -20.05 9.47
CA PHE A 112 2.55 -21.10 8.84
C PHE A 112 2.51 -20.92 7.32
N ASN A 113 2.18 -19.73 6.83
CA ASN A 113 2.13 -19.40 5.39
C ASN A 113 3.45 -19.75 4.70
N ARG A 114 4.59 -19.36 5.29
CA ARG A 114 5.91 -19.72 4.78
C ARG A 114 6.11 -21.24 4.71
N THR A 115 5.70 -21.97 5.74
CA THR A 115 5.84 -23.43 5.80
C THR A 115 4.99 -24.15 4.76
N LEU A 116 3.74 -23.70 4.59
CA LEU A 116 2.82 -24.23 3.59
C LEU A 116 3.33 -23.92 2.18
N ASN A 117 3.71 -22.67 1.91
CA ASN A 117 4.28 -22.24 0.63
C ASN A 117 5.51 -23.06 0.25
N ASN A 118 6.44 -23.29 1.19
CA ASN A 118 7.62 -24.13 0.94
C ASN A 118 7.23 -25.57 0.56
N SER A 119 6.15 -26.11 1.13
CA SER A 119 5.66 -27.45 0.82
C SER A 119 4.93 -27.49 -0.53
N MET A 120 4.18 -26.44 -0.86
CA MET A 120 3.54 -26.27 -2.17
C MET A 120 4.58 -26.15 -3.28
N TRP A 121 5.63 -25.34 -3.11
CA TRP A 121 6.69 -25.17 -4.09
C TRP A 121 7.38 -26.49 -4.45
N LYS A 122 7.59 -27.37 -3.47
CA LYS A 122 8.10 -28.73 -3.74
C LYS A 122 7.15 -29.53 -4.62
N GLN A 123 5.84 -29.45 -4.38
CA GLN A 123 4.84 -30.13 -5.22
C GLN A 123 4.79 -29.52 -6.63
N PHE A 124 4.95 -28.21 -6.76
CA PHE A 124 4.97 -27.55 -8.07
C PHE A 124 6.16 -28.02 -8.91
N SER A 125 7.35 -28.09 -8.30
CA SER A 125 8.54 -28.61 -8.98
C SER A 125 8.41 -30.09 -9.38
N LEU A 126 7.79 -30.92 -8.53
CA LEU A 126 7.60 -32.34 -8.82
C LEU A 126 6.59 -32.62 -9.93
N ARG A 127 5.58 -31.75 -10.08
CA ARG A 127 4.47 -31.94 -11.03
C ARG A 127 4.58 -31.10 -12.30
N SER A 128 5.53 -30.17 -12.33
CA SER A 128 5.63 -29.13 -13.36
C SER A 128 4.31 -28.36 -13.55
N SER A 129 3.58 -28.11 -12.45
CA SER A 129 2.28 -27.45 -12.47
C SER A 129 2.06 -26.63 -11.22
N PHE A 130 1.47 -25.44 -11.38
CA PHE A 130 1.11 -24.52 -10.29
C PHE A 130 -0.31 -24.74 -9.76
N LYS A 131 -1.01 -25.80 -10.18
CA LYS A 131 -2.35 -26.15 -9.68
C LYS A 131 -2.27 -26.61 -8.22
N TRP A 132 -2.52 -25.69 -7.29
CA TRP A 132 -2.36 -25.91 -5.85
C TRP A 132 -3.55 -26.58 -5.18
N TYR A 133 -4.76 -26.41 -5.70
CA TYR A 133 -5.99 -26.94 -5.09
C TYR A 133 -5.98 -28.47 -4.98
N ASP A 134 -5.40 -29.16 -5.97
CA ASP A 134 -5.25 -30.62 -5.99
C ASP A 134 -4.29 -31.17 -4.91
N VAL A 135 -3.37 -30.32 -4.41
CA VAL A 135 -2.36 -30.71 -3.42
C VAL A 135 -2.64 -30.19 -2.03
N LEU A 136 -3.43 -29.13 -1.90
CA LEU A 136 -3.61 -28.42 -0.65
C LEU A 136 -4.08 -29.33 0.48
N SER A 137 -5.10 -30.16 0.23
CA SER A 137 -5.63 -31.08 1.24
C SER A 137 -4.54 -32.04 1.76
N LYS A 138 -3.77 -32.66 0.86
CA LYS A 138 -2.67 -33.57 1.21
C LYS A 138 -1.59 -32.87 2.03
N LEU A 139 -1.24 -31.64 1.66
CA LEU A 139 -0.23 -30.84 2.38
C LEU A 139 -0.70 -30.42 3.78
N LEU A 140 -1.97 -30.05 3.94
CA LEU A 140 -2.55 -29.73 5.24
C LEU A 140 -2.58 -30.95 6.16
N THR A 141 -3.00 -32.11 5.65
CA THR A 141 -2.96 -33.37 6.41
C THR A 141 -1.53 -33.71 6.83
N ALA A 142 -0.55 -33.54 5.95
CA ALA A 142 0.87 -33.76 6.27
C ALA A 142 1.37 -32.77 7.35
N TYR A 143 1.01 -31.49 7.26
CA TYR A 143 1.38 -30.48 8.24
C TYR A 143 0.79 -30.77 9.64
N ASN A 144 -0.50 -31.11 9.68
CA ASN A 144 -1.24 -31.38 10.91
C ASN A 144 -0.88 -32.72 11.56
N SER A 145 -0.34 -33.67 10.79
CA SER A 145 0.11 -34.98 11.29
C SER A 145 1.60 -35.03 11.66
N ARG A 146 2.37 -33.98 11.36
CA ARG A 146 3.78 -33.90 11.74
C ARG A 146 3.91 -33.40 13.18
N LYS A 147 4.81 -34.01 13.95
CA LYS A 147 5.18 -33.51 15.28
C LYS A 147 5.92 -32.17 15.16
N HIS A 148 5.42 -31.14 15.82
CA HIS A 148 6.05 -29.81 15.84
C HIS A 148 6.95 -29.67 17.06
N ARG A 149 8.16 -29.13 16.88
CA ARG A 149 9.14 -28.96 17.96
C ARG A 149 8.62 -28.06 19.09
N THR A 150 7.91 -26.98 18.75
CA THR A 150 7.43 -25.98 19.70
C THR A 150 6.42 -26.55 20.69
N ILE A 151 5.39 -27.25 20.19
CA ILE A 151 4.32 -27.85 21.02
C ILE A 151 4.67 -29.26 21.49
N GLY A 152 5.65 -29.92 20.87
CA GLY A 152 6.09 -31.27 21.24
C GLY A 152 5.12 -32.39 20.84
N MET A 153 4.09 -32.12 20.04
CA MET A 153 3.13 -33.10 19.51
C MET A 153 2.62 -32.68 18.12
N LYS A 154 1.70 -33.44 17.54
CA LYS A 154 1.10 -33.13 16.24
C LYS A 154 -0.04 -32.11 16.44
N PRO A 155 -0.18 -31.09 15.59
CA PRO A 155 -1.27 -30.11 15.73
C PRO A 155 -2.66 -30.74 15.80
N LYS A 156 -2.91 -31.81 15.03
CA LYS A 156 -4.21 -32.51 15.03
C LYS A 156 -4.53 -33.24 16.35
N ASP A 157 -3.51 -33.54 17.15
CA ASP A 157 -3.68 -34.27 18.41
C ASP A 157 -3.88 -33.31 19.60
N VAL A 158 -3.86 -31.99 19.39
CA VAL A 158 -4.07 -30.99 20.45
C VAL A 158 -5.57 -30.91 20.78
N THR A 159 -5.91 -31.15 22.03
CA THR A 159 -7.28 -31.17 22.57
C THR A 159 -7.36 -30.38 23.87
N ALA A 160 -8.56 -30.08 24.36
CA ALA A 160 -8.74 -29.35 25.62
C ALA A 160 -8.07 -30.05 26.81
N ALA A 161 -8.00 -31.39 26.81
CA ALA A 161 -7.40 -32.17 27.89
C ALA A 161 -5.86 -32.06 27.94
N ASN A 162 -5.20 -31.85 26.81
CA ASN A 162 -3.73 -31.80 26.74
C ASN A 162 -3.16 -30.38 26.65
N ILE A 163 -4.03 -29.36 26.66
CA ILE A 163 -3.64 -27.97 26.49
C ILE A 163 -2.67 -27.52 27.59
N GLU A 164 -2.82 -28.00 28.83
CA GLU A 164 -1.91 -27.68 29.92
C GLU A 164 -0.48 -28.15 29.66
N LEU A 165 -0.32 -29.33 29.05
CA LEU A 165 1.00 -29.87 28.70
C LEU A 165 1.67 -29.01 27.62
N VAL A 166 0.88 -28.56 26.64
CA VAL A 166 1.34 -27.63 25.61
C VAL A 166 1.71 -26.28 26.23
N MET A 167 0.88 -25.74 27.13
CA MET A 167 1.11 -24.46 27.81
C MET A 167 2.36 -24.51 28.70
N LYS A 168 2.66 -25.64 29.35
CA LYS A 168 3.91 -25.84 30.09
C LYS A 168 5.16 -25.67 29.21
N LYS A 169 5.10 -25.98 27.91
CA LYS A 169 6.23 -25.72 26.99
C LYS A 169 6.50 -24.22 26.81
N PHE A 170 5.47 -23.38 26.95
CA PHE A 170 5.56 -21.93 26.90
C PHE A 170 5.81 -21.28 28.27
N ALA A 171 5.97 -22.06 29.34
CA ALA A 171 6.17 -21.53 30.70
C ALA A 171 7.39 -20.59 30.80
N HIS A 172 8.48 -20.87 30.07
CA HIS A 172 9.63 -19.98 30.00
C HIS A 172 9.29 -18.61 29.38
N VAL A 173 8.43 -18.59 28.36
CA VAL A 173 7.92 -17.36 27.73
C VAL A 173 7.01 -16.61 28.71
N ALA A 174 6.12 -17.33 29.40
CA ALA A 174 5.25 -16.75 30.43
C ALA A 174 6.05 -16.16 31.60
N ALA A 175 7.10 -16.85 32.07
CA ALA A 175 8.00 -16.35 33.10
C ALA A 175 8.79 -15.11 32.64
N ALA A 176 9.25 -15.10 31.39
CA ALA A 176 9.90 -13.93 30.79
C ALA A 176 8.92 -12.74 30.67
N ALA A 177 7.66 -12.99 30.30
CA ALA A 177 6.62 -11.97 30.23
C ALA A 177 6.18 -11.48 31.63
N ALA A 178 6.27 -12.32 32.67
CA ALA A 178 5.91 -11.95 34.03
C ALA A 178 6.84 -10.88 34.62
N LYS A 179 8.12 -10.90 34.25
CA LYS A 179 9.12 -9.92 34.69
C LYS A 179 8.77 -8.53 34.16
N GLN A 180 8.59 -7.56 35.06
CA GLN A 180 8.47 -6.16 34.65
C GLN A 180 9.82 -5.70 34.08
N GLN A 181 9.80 -5.31 32.81
CA GLN A 181 10.95 -4.71 32.17
C GLN A 181 11.01 -3.23 32.54
N LYS A 182 12.20 -2.75 32.92
CA LYS A 182 12.43 -1.34 33.14
C LYS A 182 12.38 -0.62 31.78
N PRO A 183 11.55 0.42 31.60
CA PRO A 183 11.50 1.15 30.36
C PRO A 183 12.87 1.78 30.07
N LYS A 184 13.39 1.56 28.85
CA LYS A 184 14.64 2.15 28.37
C LYS A 184 14.52 3.65 28.14
N PHE A 185 13.38 4.10 27.60
CA PHE A 185 13.15 5.50 27.27
C PHE A 185 12.18 6.17 28.24
N LYS A 186 12.25 7.50 28.31
CA LYS A 186 11.39 8.34 29.16
C LYS A 186 10.48 9.23 28.32
N VAL A 187 9.43 9.74 28.94
CA VAL A 187 8.59 10.79 28.34
C VAL A 187 9.47 11.98 27.98
N ASN A 188 9.20 12.60 26.82
CA ASN A 188 9.97 13.69 26.20
C ASN A 188 11.33 13.30 25.61
N ASP A 189 11.75 12.03 25.65
CA ASP A 189 12.92 11.61 24.87
C ASP A 189 12.64 11.75 23.37
N LYS A 190 13.61 12.31 22.63
CA LYS A 190 13.59 12.40 21.17
C LYS A 190 14.14 11.11 20.55
N VAL A 191 13.35 10.48 19.70
CA VAL A 191 13.63 9.16 19.13
C VAL A 191 13.36 9.12 17.62
N ARG A 192 14.00 8.18 16.93
CA ARG A 192 13.73 7.80 15.54
C ARG A 192 13.15 6.40 15.50
N VAL A 193 12.30 6.14 14.51
CA VAL A 193 11.60 4.86 14.34
C VAL A 193 12.34 4.00 13.30
N SER A 194 12.38 2.69 13.49
CA SER A 194 13.00 1.76 12.53
C SER A 194 12.28 1.80 11.17
N LYS A 195 13.04 1.86 10.08
CA LYS A 195 12.51 1.75 8.71
C LYS A 195 12.28 0.29 8.35
N ALA A 196 11.11 -0.01 7.81
CA ALA A 196 10.87 -1.28 7.15
C ALA A 196 11.63 -1.29 5.81
N LYS A 197 12.75 -2.03 5.76
CA LYS A 197 13.54 -2.15 4.53
C LYS A 197 12.84 -3.07 3.53
N ASN A 198 12.80 -2.66 2.28
CA ASN A 198 12.42 -3.55 1.18
C ASN A 198 13.53 -4.56 0.87
N LEU A 199 13.16 -5.70 0.27
CA LEU A 199 14.09 -6.82 0.00
C LEU A 199 15.29 -6.43 -0.87
N PHE A 200 15.15 -5.40 -1.70
CA PHE A 200 16.18 -4.91 -2.63
C PHE A 200 16.87 -3.61 -2.17
N GLU A 201 16.65 -3.18 -0.92
CA GLU A 201 17.33 -2.00 -0.40
C GLU A 201 18.80 -2.28 -0.10
N LYS A 202 19.65 -1.32 -0.47
CA LYS A 202 21.10 -1.42 -0.28
C LYS A 202 21.45 -1.40 1.21
N GLY A 203 22.41 -2.24 1.63
CA GLY A 203 22.77 -2.39 3.04
C GLY A 203 23.23 -1.11 3.74
N TYR A 204 23.84 -0.17 3.00
CA TYR A 204 24.35 1.09 3.53
C TYR A 204 23.28 2.19 3.71
N THR A 205 22.01 1.93 3.35
CA THR A 205 20.93 2.89 3.63
C THR A 205 20.59 2.91 5.12
N ALA A 206 20.21 4.09 5.61
CA ALA A 206 19.86 4.28 7.02
C ALA A 206 18.71 3.35 7.46
N ASN A 207 18.87 2.70 8.62
CA ASN A 207 17.86 1.82 9.23
C ASN A 207 16.78 2.58 10.02
N TRP A 208 16.97 3.88 10.24
CA TRP A 208 16.11 4.71 11.10
C TRP A 208 15.43 5.81 10.28
N SER A 209 14.27 6.28 10.73
CA SER A 209 13.52 7.40 10.16
C SER A 209 14.40 8.66 10.09
N THR A 210 14.17 9.49 9.07
CA THR A 210 14.74 10.84 9.04
C THR A 210 14.00 11.76 10.00
N GLU A 211 12.68 11.56 10.10
CA GLU A 211 11.82 12.23 11.06
C GLU A 211 12.16 11.85 12.50
N ILE A 212 12.16 12.87 13.36
CA ILE A 212 12.40 12.77 14.80
C ILE A 212 11.07 12.92 15.53
N PHE A 213 10.77 11.95 16.38
CA PHE A 213 9.56 11.88 17.18
C PHE A 213 9.86 12.11 18.65
N THR A 214 8.84 12.47 19.41
CA THR A 214 8.92 12.65 20.86
C THR A 214 8.09 11.59 21.55
N ILE A 215 8.61 10.95 22.60
CA ILE A 215 7.81 10.03 23.41
C ILE A 215 6.77 10.82 24.21
N SER A 216 5.49 10.59 23.92
CA SER A 216 4.38 11.20 24.64
C SER A 216 4.01 10.41 25.88
N ARG A 217 4.04 9.07 25.81
CA ARG A 217 3.66 8.19 26.92
C ARG A 217 4.44 6.88 26.91
N VAL A 218 4.80 6.41 28.11
CA VAL A 218 5.36 5.07 28.33
C VAL A 218 4.28 4.17 28.91
N ARG A 219 3.82 3.16 28.15
CA ARG A 219 2.88 2.15 28.64
C ARG A 219 3.64 0.97 29.22
N ARG A 220 3.38 0.66 30.50
CA ARG A 220 3.95 -0.50 31.21
C ARG A 220 3.24 -1.82 30.87
N THR A 221 3.03 -2.05 29.57
CA THR A 221 2.59 -3.31 28.99
C THR A 221 3.73 -4.35 29.05
N LYS A 222 3.44 -5.60 28.71
CA LYS A 222 4.41 -6.70 28.68
C LYS A 222 4.51 -7.25 27.24
N PRO A 223 5.53 -6.88 26.45
CA PRO A 223 6.66 -5.97 26.77
C PRO A 223 6.22 -4.48 26.79
N VAL A 224 7.09 -3.60 27.33
CA VAL A 224 6.83 -2.16 27.41
C VAL A 224 6.64 -1.57 26.02
N THR A 225 5.63 -0.71 25.87
CA THR A 225 5.36 -0.02 24.60
C THR A 225 5.32 1.50 24.78
N TYR A 226 5.63 2.23 23.73
CA TYR A 226 5.74 3.68 23.73
C TYR A 226 4.76 4.30 22.74
N GLU A 227 4.12 5.39 23.16
CA GLU A 227 3.36 6.27 22.27
C GLU A 227 4.24 7.45 21.87
N LEU A 228 4.12 7.85 20.61
CA LEU A 228 4.92 8.91 20.03
C LEU A 228 4.02 10.07 19.60
N LYS A 229 4.59 11.26 19.54
CA LYS A 229 4.05 12.42 18.85
C LYS A 229 5.09 12.97 17.88
N ASP A 230 4.62 13.60 16.82
CA ASP A 230 5.47 14.21 15.80
C ASP A 230 6.10 15.53 16.28
N PHE A 231 6.66 16.31 15.35
CA PHE A 231 7.22 17.64 15.65
C PHE A 231 6.17 18.69 16.01
N ARG A 232 4.91 18.52 15.57
CA ARG A 232 3.78 19.42 15.82
C ARG A 232 2.99 19.05 17.08
N ASP A 233 3.51 18.12 17.86
CA ASP A 233 2.84 17.52 19.01
C ASP A 233 1.58 16.72 18.65
N GLU A 234 1.39 16.33 17.39
CA GLU A 234 0.31 15.46 16.96
C GLU A 234 0.62 14.00 17.31
N PRO A 235 -0.32 13.25 17.92
CA PRO A 235 -0.09 11.88 18.31
C PRO A 235 0.01 10.95 17.09
N ILE A 236 1.04 10.11 17.08
CA ILE A 236 1.20 9.06 16.08
C ILE A 236 0.32 7.87 16.45
N ALA A 237 -0.45 7.38 15.48
CA ALA A 237 -1.32 6.22 15.68
C ALA A 237 -0.50 4.95 15.99
N GLY A 238 -0.90 4.24 17.05
CA GLY A 238 -0.32 2.98 17.45
C GLY A 238 0.61 3.07 18.67
N CYS A 239 1.33 1.98 18.91
CA CYS A 239 2.29 1.86 20.00
C CYS A 239 3.51 1.11 19.49
N PHE A 240 4.69 1.59 19.85
CA PHE A 240 5.98 1.09 19.37
C PHE A 240 6.67 0.28 20.44
N TYR A 241 7.35 -0.79 20.03
CA TYR A 241 8.24 -1.54 20.91
C TYR A 241 9.58 -0.84 21.07
N GLU A 242 10.32 -1.18 22.12
CA GLU A 242 11.65 -0.63 22.37
C GLU A 242 12.62 -0.84 21.18
N GLN A 243 12.52 -2.00 20.53
CA GLN A 243 13.38 -2.39 19.41
C GLN A 243 13.12 -1.58 18.14
N GLU A 244 11.94 -0.97 18.05
CA GLU A 244 11.54 -0.13 16.92
C GLU A 244 11.99 1.33 17.11
N LEU A 245 12.64 1.66 18.24
CA LEU A 245 13.03 3.02 18.60
C LEU A 245 14.53 3.16 18.86
N SER A 246 15.09 4.29 18.40
CA SER A 246 16.45 4.72 18.73
C SER A 246 16.45 6.16 19.22
N LYS A 247 17.08 6.42 20.37
CA LYS A 247 17.31 7.80 20.84
C LYS A 247 18.23 8.52 19.86
N THR A 248 17.90 9.76 19.52
CA THR A 248 18.76 10.59 18.65
C THR A 248 19.81 11.32 19.48
N ALA A 249 21.06 11.35 19.00
CA ALA A 249 22.12 12.16 19.59
C ALA A 249 22.01 13.64 19.16
N HIS A 250 21.40 13.89 18.00
CA HIS A 250 21.22 15.23 17.43
C HIS A 250 19.71 15.47 17.23
N PRO A 251 19.02 16.01 18.23
CA PRO A 251 17.57 16.26 18.15
C PRO A 251 17.21 17.46 17.27
N ASP A 252 18.14 18.41 17.11
CA ASP A 252 17.89 19.69 16.43
C ASP A 252 18.39 19.70 14.97
N VAL A 253 18.89 18.57 14.47
CA VAL A 253 19.46 18.46 13.12
C VAL A 253 18.48 17.77 12.18
N TYR A 254 18.05 18.51 11.17
CA TYR A 254 17.12 18.06 10.13
C TYR A 254 17.81 18.06 8.77
N LEU A 255 17.60 16.99 7.99
CA LEU A 255 18.20 16.86 6.66
C LEU A 255 17.35 17.58 5.62
N ILE A 256 18.01 18.34 4.74
CA ILE A 256 17.35 19.00 3.60
C ILE A 256 17.27 18.02 2.43
N GLU A 257 16.07 17.85 1.87
CA GLU A 257 15.86 17.09 0.62
C GLU A 257 16.25 17.95 -0.59
N ARG A 258 15.69 19.16 -0.66
CA ARG A 258 16.01 20.13 -1.72
C ARG A 258 15.71 21.56 -1.28
N VAL A 259 16.39 22.52 -1.91
CA VAL A 259 16.04 23.94 -1.83
C VAL A 259 15.01 24.26 -2.90
N LEU A 260 13.86 24.81 -2.49
CA LEU A 260 12.74 25.15 -3.37
C LEU A 260 12.83 26.59 -3.89
N LYS A 261 13.18 27.55 -3.03
CA LYS A 261 13.31 28.98 -3.37
C LYS A 261 14.47 29.61 -2.61
N ARG A 262 14.98 30.74 -3.12
CA ARG A 262 16.03 31.54 -2.49
C ARG A 262 15.61 33.01 -2.45
N ARG A 263 15.86 33.69 -1.33
CA ARG A 263 15.58 35.12 -1.16
C ARG A 263 16.64 35.74 -0.26
N GLY A 264 17.54 36.56 -0.82
CA GLY A 264 18.60 37.19 -0.05
C GLY A 264 19.47 36.17 0.69
N LYS A 265 19.50 36.25 2.03
CA LYS A 265 20.23 35.32 2.92
C LYS A 265 19.40 34.11 3.36
N GLU A 266 18.15 34.00 2.95
CA GLU A 266 17.24 32.92 3.33
C GLU A 266 17.01 31.94 2.17
N VAL A 267 16.79 30.68 2.53
CA VAL A 267 16.45 29.59 1.60
C VAL A 267 15.18 28.87 2.06
N PHE A 268 14.23 28.67 1.15
CA PHE A 268 13.01 27.89 1.41
C PHE A 268 13.31 26.43 1.12
N VAL A 269 13.24 25.58 2.13
CA VAL A 269 13.71 24.19 2.05
C VAL A 269 12.57 23.20 2.16
N LYS A 270 12.72 22.09 1.41
CA LYS A 270 11.98 20.86 1.60
C LYS A 270 12.80 19.95 2.51
N TRP A 271 12.26 19.61 3.68
CA TRP A 271 12.91 18.70 4.62
C TRP A 271 12.75 17.24 4.21
N LEU A 272 13.81 16.47 4.37
CA LEU A 272 13.87 15.07 3.95
C LEU A 272 13.00 14.17 4.83
N GLY A 273 12.00 13.55 4.19
CA GLY A 273 11.05 12.65 4.85
C GLY A 273 9.91 13.36 5.57
N TYR A 274 9.74 14.66 5.38
CA TYR A 274 8.58 15.42 5.83
C TYR A 274 7.65 15.71 4.65
N ASP A 275 6.38 16.03 4.91
CA ASP A 275 5.44 16.45 3.87
C ASP A 275 5.69 17.92 3.45
N ASN A 276 4.91 18.44 2.50
CA ASN A 276 5.11 19.82 2.01
C ASN A 276 4.66 20.89 3.01
N THR A 277 3.86 20.51 4.02
CA THR A 277 3.37 21.45 5.02
C THR A 277 4.47 21.87 5.99
N HIS A 278 5.57 21.11 6.06
CA HIS A 278 6.75 21.43 6.87
C HIS A 278 7.78 22.33 6.18
N ASN A 279 7.56 22.73 4.92
CA ASN A 279 8.54 23.55 4.20
C ASN A 279 8.67 24.93 4.87
N THR A 280 9.89 25.33 5.21
CA THR A 280 10.17 26.57 5.94
C THR A 280 11.32 27.34 5.32
N TRP A 281 11.38 28.64 5.62
CA TRP A 281 12.53 29.49 5.32
C TRP A 281 13.56 29.32 6.43
N ILE A 282 14.81 29.08 6.06
CA ILE A 282 15.95 29.03 6.97
C ILE A 282 17.06 29.97 6.49
N ASP A 283 17.91 30.42 7.41
CA ASP A 283 19.10 31.19 7.05
C ASP A 283 20.12 30.27 6.33
N LYS A 284 20.79 30.80 5.31
CA LYS A 284 21.81 30.06 4.54
C LYS A 284 22.98 29.56 5.40
N SER A 285 23.24 30.20 6.55
CA SER A 285 24.23 29.73 7.53
C SER A 285 23.82 28.46 8.26
N GLN A 286 22.52 28.14 8.33
CA GLN A 286 21.98 26.94 8.97
C GLN A 286 21.85 25.75 8.00
N SER A 287 22.09 25.95 6.71
CA SER A 287 21.91 24.92 5.68
C SER A 287 23.13 24.04 5.41
N VAL A 288 24.14 24.06 6.30
CA VAL A 288 25.42 23.32 6.13
C VAL A 288 25.49 22.15 7.10
#